data_AF-C7DHD1-F1
#
_entry.id   AF-C7DHD1-F1
#
_cell.length_a   1.000
_cell.length_b   1.000
_cell.length_c   1.000
_cell.angle_alpha   90.00
_cell.angle_beta   90.00
_cell.angle_gamma   90.00
#
_symmetry.space_group_name_H-M   'P 1'
#
loop_
_entity.id
_entity.type
_entity.pdbx_description
1 polymer ?
#
loop_
_entity_poly.entity_id
_entity_poly.type
_entity_poly.pdbx_seq_one_letter_code
_entity_poly.pdbx_strand_id
1 'polypeptide(L)'
;MKLRRVSSGHSTLARSWRRPSRKVYRCDVLVEKRVSIKLLGDAKDAYLALKKKVAEDAAKGITDSFHQTLLKSIDNKIAILKVDYDYGIHIPKKNVAQKYISLYEVTNLWKVNLSGAWRMIYTIKQPQREDTEVEILSIWLDVLDIIDHEEYDKIFGYRKR
;
A
#
# COMPACT_ATOMS: atom_id res chain seq x y z
N MET A 1 -81.43 10.51 40.17
CA MET A 1 -82.49 11.09 39.31
C MET A 1 -81.83 12.05 38.32
N LYS A 2 -82.13 11.89 37.02
CA LYS A 2 -81.60 12.58 35.82
C LYS A 2 -80.17 12.27 35.31
N LEU A 3 -80.16 11.37 34.33
CA LEU A 3 -79.15 11.08 33.31
C LEU A 3 -79.02 12.21 32.26
N ARG A 4 -77.82 12.34 31.66
CA ARG A 4 -77.52 12.28 30.20
C ARG A 4 -75.99 12.41 29.99
N ARG A 5 -75.32 11.36 29.46
CA ARG A 5 -74.84 11.16 28.06
C ARG A 5 -73.56 12.00 27.75
N VAL A 6 -72.46 11.55 27.13
CA VAL A 6 -72.13 10.43 26.21
C VAL A 6 -70.58 10.23 26.14
N SER A 7 -70.20 8.97 25.87
CA SER A 7 -68.94 8.36 25.38
C SER A 7 -67.68 9.19 25.02
N SER A 8 -66.51 8.62 25.29
CA SER A 8 -65.74 7.83 24.30
C SER A 8 -64.38 7.39 24.86
N GLY A 9 -64.12 6.08 24.79
CA GLY A 9 -62.79 5.53 25.05
C GLY A 9 -61.88 5.71 23.84
N HIS A 10 -60.58 5.85 24.09
CA HIS A 10 -59.53 5.63 23.12
C HIS A 10 -58.48 4.72 23.73
N SER A 11 -58.41 3.49 23.21
CA SER A 11 -57.33 2.54 23.49
C SER A 11 -56.07 2.96 22.73
N THR A 12 -54.98 3.20 23.45
CA THR A 12 -53.65 3.43 22.88
C THR A 12 -52.94 2.10 22.66
N LEU A 13 -53.07 1.54 21.46
CA LEU A 13 -52.21 0.45 20.98
C LEU A 13 -50.83 1.01 20.63
N ALA A 14 -49.85 0.77 21.51
CA ALA A 14 -48.44 1.09 21.28
C ALA A 14 -47.89 0.20 20.15
N ARG A 15 -47.59 0.83 19.01
CA ARG A 15 -46.98 0.22 17.83
C ARG A 15 -45.55 -0.25 18.15
N SER A 16 -45.33 -1.55 17.98
CA SER A 16 -44.01 -2.18 17.92
C SER A 16 -43.20 -1.61 16.75
N TRP A 17 -42.09 -0.93 17.03
CA TRP A 17 -41.13 -0.53 16.00
C TRP A 17 -40.22 -1.72 15.66
N ARG A 18 -40.60 -2.51 14.64
CA ARG A 18 -39.64 -3.37 13.93
C ARG A 18 -38.67 -2.47 13.19
N ARG A 19 -37.39 -2.44 13.60
CA ARG A 19 -36.33 -1.81 12.81
C ARG A 19 -36.24 -2.52 11.45
N PRO A 20 -36.39 -1.81 10.32
CA PRO A 20 -36.17 -2.42 9.02
C PRO A 20 -34.68 -2.74 8.86
N SER A 21 -34.41 -3.97 8.43
CA SER A 21 -33.10 -4.45 8.01
C SER A 21 -32.51 -3.52 6.95
N ARG A 22 -31.38 -2.87 7.27
CA ARG A 22 -30.60 -2.08 6.31
C ARG A 22 -29.95 -3.03 5.30
N LYS A 23 -30.61 -3.21 4.15
CA LYS A 23 -29.99 -3.79 2.96
C LYS A 23 -29.36 -2.68 2.12
N VAL A 24 -28.04 -2.85 1.86
CA VAL A 24 -27.31 -2.59 0.59
C VAL A 24 -27.11 -1.08 0.28
N TYR A 25 -25.92 -0.59 -0.06
CA TYR A 25 -25.22 -0.77 -1.34
C TYR A 25 -23.73 -1.07 -1.20
N ARG A 26 -23.37 -2.30 -1.57
CA ARG A 26 -22.02 -2.67 -2.00
C ARG A 26 -21.87 -2.13 -3.41
N CYS A 27 -21.36 -0.92 -3.55
CA CYS A 27 -20.95 -0.37 -4.84
C CYS A 27 -19.53 -0.90 -5.11
N ASP A 28 -19.44 -2.17 -5.54
CA ASP A 28 -18.20 -2.69 -6.12
C ASP A 28 -18.09 -2.08 -7.52
N VAL A 29 -17.66 -0.81 -7.59
CA VAL A 29 -17.11 -0.27 -8.83
C VAL A 29 -15.85 -1.09 -9.08
N LEU A 30 -15.89 -1.97 -10.07
CA LEU A 30 -14.70 -2.66 -10.58
C LEU A 30 -13.85 -1.61 -11.29
N VAL A 31 -13.13 -0.81 -10.49
CA VAL A 31 -12.13 0.11 -10.99
C VAL A 31 -10.95 -0.74 -11.41
N GLU A 32 -10.73 -0.88 -12.71
CA GLU A 32 -9.47 -1.43 -13.21
C GLU A 32 -8.35 -0.46 -12.81
N LYS A 33 -7.55 -0.85 -11.82
CA LYS A 33 -6.38 -0.09 -11.38
C LYS A 33 -5.19 -0.58 -12.18
N ARG A 34 -4.52 0.31 -12.92
CA ARG A 34 -3.26 -0.02 -13.60
C ARG A 34 -2.10 0.48 -12.75
N VAL A 35 -1.31 -0.45 -12.24
CA VAL A 35 -0.14 -0.14 -11.44
C VAL A 35 1.12 -0.17 -12.30
N SER A 36 1.80 0.98 -12.39
CA SER A 36 3.06 1.13 -13.11
C SER A 36 4.20 1.33 -12.10
N ILE A 37 5.22 0.47 -12.15
CA ILE A 37 6.35 0.51 -11.22
C ILE A 37 7.58 1.05 -11.95
N LYS A 38 8.20 2.08 -11.38
CA LYS A 38 9.44 2.71 -11.87
C LYS A 38 10.55 2.51 -10.83
N LEU A 39 11.69 2.01 -11.28
CA LEU A 39 12.92 1.98 -10.48
C LEU A 39 13.68 3.28 -10.75
N LEU A 40 13.95 4.08 -9.71
CA LEU A 40 14.65 5.36 -9.83
C LEU A 40 16.05 5.30 -9.21
N GLY A 41 16.99 6.08 -9.78
CA GLY A 41 18.32 6.35 -9.24
C GLY A 41 19.01 5.11 -8.65
N ASP A 42 19.34 5.23 -7.37
CA ASP A 42 20.04 4.24 -6.55
C ASP A 42 19.38 2.84 -6.59
N ALA A 43 18.05 2.74 -6.59
CA ALA A 43 17.35 1.45 -6.69
C ALA A 43 17.59 0.73 -8.02
N LYS A 44 17.69 1.46 -9.13
CA LYS A 44 17.95 0.87 -10.45
C LYS A 44 19.36 0.28 -10.48
N ASP A 45 20.33 1.02 -9.95
CA ASP A 45 21.72 0.58 -9.92
C ASP A 45 21.91 -0.62 -8.99
N ALA A 46 21.27 -0.62 -7.82
CA ALA A 46 21.24 -1.76 -6.91
C ALA A 46 20.64 -3.02 -7.57
N TYR A 47 19.52 -2.87 -8.29
CA TYR A 47 18.88 -3.98 -8.99
C TYR A 47 19.75 -4.54 -10.14
N LEU A 48 20.40 -3.66 -10.91
CA LEU A 48 21.32 -4.08 -11.97
C LEU A 48 22.56 -4.77 -11.41
N ALA A 49 23.13 -4.26 -10.32
CA ALA A 49 24.25 -4.89 -9.63
C ALA A 49 23.87 -6.28 -9.11
N LEU A 50 22.67 -6.44 -8.54
CA LEU A 50 22.17 -7.74 -8.08
C LEU A 50 22.02 -8.72 -9.24
N LYS A 51 21.47 -8.29 -10.38
CA LYS A 51 21.35 -9.15 -11.58
C LYS A 51 22.71 -9.65 -12.07
N LYS A 52 23.74 -8.80 -12.05
CA LYS A 52 25.10 -9.20 -12.43
C LYS A 52 25.64 -10.29 -11.50
N LYS A 53 25.52 -10.09 -10.18
CA LYS A 53 25.95 -11.09 -9.18
C LYS A 53 25.22 -12.42 -9.32
N VAL A 54 23.90 -12.38 -9.57
CA VAL A 54 23.11 -13.60 -9.82
C VAL A 54 23.59 -14.33 -11.08
N ALA A 55 23.93 -13.61 -12.14
CA ALA A 55 24.47 -14.20 -13.35
C ALA A 55 25.85 -14.85 -13.13
N GLU A 56 26.71 -14.21 -12.33
CA GLU A 56 28.00 -14.78 -11.93
C GLU A 56 27.84 -16.04 -11.08
N ASP A 57 26.90 -16.05 -10.13
CA ASP A 57 26.59 -17.23 -9.32
C ASP A 57 26.05 -18.39 -10.16
N ALA A 58 25.19 -18.07 -11.14
CA ALA A 58 24.67 -19.04 -12.09
C ALA A 58 25.78 -19.64 -12.96
N ALA A 59 26.73 -18.81 -13.40
CA ALA A 59 27.91 -19.28 -14.15
C ALA A 59 28.82 -20.19 -13.33
N LYS A 60 28.86 -20.01 -12.00
CA LYS A 60 29.57 -20.89 -11.06
C LYS A 60 28.80 -22.17 -10.71
N GLY A 61 27.57 -22.33 -11.20
CA GLY A 61 26.72 -23.48 -10.91
C GLY A 61 26.07 -23.48 -9.53
N ILE A 62 26.04 -22.31 -8.84
CA ILE A 62 25.41 -22.20 -7.53
C ILE A 62 23.90 -22.06 -7.73
N THR A 63 23.15 -23.03 -7.24
CA THR A 63 21.69 -23.12 -7.38
C THR A 63 20.91 -22.43 -6.27
N ASP A 64 21.52 -22.22 -5.11
CA ASP A 64 20.92 -21.53 -3.97
C ASP A 64 21.91 -20.52 -3.40
N SER A 65 21.91 -19.32 -3.98
CA SER A 65 22.69 -18.20 -3.48
C SER A 65 21.78 -17.14 -2.86
N PHE A 66 22.31 -16.44 -1.87
CA PHE A 66 21.65 -15.30 -1.24
C PHE A 66 21.13 -14.28 -2.27
N HIS A 67 21.91 -14.01 -3.32
CA HIS A 67 21.56 -13.07 -4.37
C HIS A 67 20.34 -13.53 -5.18
N GLN A 68 20.23 -14.82 -5.44
CA GLN A 68 19.06 -15.39 -6.13
C GLN A 68 17.81 -15.32 -5.24
N THR A 69 17.93 -15.63 -3.95
CA THR A 69 16.82 -15.50 -2.99
C THR A 69 16.35 -14.05 -2.88
N LEU A 70 17.28 -13.09 -2.87
CA LEU A 70 16.95 -11.67 -2.83
C LEU A 70 16.24 -11.21 -4.11
N LEU A 71 16.75 -11.62 -5.27
CA LEU A 71 16.13 -11.28 -6.56
C LEU A 71 14.69 -11.82 -6.65
N LYS A 72 14.49 -13.11 -6.30
CA LYS A 72 13.16 -13.72 -6.22
C LYS A 72 12.26 -12.99 -5.23
N SER A 73 12.78 -12.57 -4.07
CA SER A 73 12.01 -11.79 -3.11
C SER A 73 11.57 -10.45 -3.70
N ILE A 74 12.44 -9.74 -4.41
CA ILE A 74 12.10 -8.46 -5.06
C ILE A 74 11.01 -8.68 -6.12
N ASP A 75 11.19 -9.65 -7.01
CA ASP A 75 10.21 -9.92 -8.08
C ASP A 75 8.84 -10.32 -7.50
N ASN A 76 8.82 -11.14 -6.45
CA ASN A 76 7.60 -11.50 -5.73
C ASN A 76 6.93 -10.27 -5.09
N LYS A 77 7.69 -9.38 -4.45
CA LYS A 77 7.13 -8.16 -3.87
C LYS A 77 6.61 -7.21 -4.94
N ILE A 78 7.28 -7.08 -6.07
CA ILE A 78 6.81 -6.30 -7.23
C ILE A 78 5.49 -6.88 -7.75
N ALA A 79 5.35 -8.21 -7.84
CA ALA A 79 4.11 -8.84 -8.25
C ALA A 79 2.95 -8.55 -7.27
N ILE A 80 3.21 -8.59 -5.96
CA ILE A 80 2.23 -8.20 -4.94
C ILE A 80 1.85 -6.73 -5.12
N LEU A 81 2.83 -5.83 -5.28
CA LEU A 81 2.59 -4.40 -5.43
C LEU A 81 1.78 -4.03 -6.68
N LYS A 82 1.82 -4.85 -7.73
CA LYS A 82 0.98 -4.68 -8.92
C LYS A 82 -0.50 -4.95 -8.65
N VAL A 83 -0.79 -5.89 -7.74
CA VAL A 83 -2.16 -6.24 -7.34
C VAL A 83 -2.63 -5.31 -6.23
N ASP A 84 -1.76 -5.07 -5.27
CA ASP A 84 -2.01 -4.29 -4.07
C ASP A 84 -0.90 -3.28 -3.82
N TYR A 85 -1.15 -2.03 -4.23
CA TYR A 85 -0.17 -0.94 -4.15
C TYR A 85 0.02 -0.41 -2.72
N ASP A 86 -0.93 -0.62 -1.82
CA ASP A 86 -0.86 -0.17 -0.43
C ASP A 86 -0.14 -1.17 0.48
N TYR A 87 0.36 -2.27 -0.11
CA TYR A 87 1.11 -3.30 0.59
C TYR A 87 2.45 -2.78 1.15
N GLY A 88 2.51 -2.61 2.47
CA GLY A 88 3.76 -2.30 3.16
C GLY A 88 3.53 -1.62 4.50
N ILE A 89 4.62 -1.09 5.05
CA ILE A 89 4.58 -0.28 6.28
C ILE A 89 4.76 1.17 5.87
N HIS A 90 3.74 1.99 6.14
CA HIS A 90 3.83 3.43 5.95
C HIS A 90 4.82 4.05 6.94
N ILE A 91 5.79 4.81 6.44
CA ILE A 91 6.74 5.54 7.27
C ILE A 91 6.11 6.89 7.64
N PRO A 92 5.99 7.21 8.94
CA PRO A 92 5.40 8.48 9.35
C PRO A 92 6.25 9.65 8.83
N LYS A 93 5.60 10.72 8.35
CA LYS A 93 6.25 11.88 7.72
C LYS A 93 7.39 12.48 8.54
N LYS A 94 7.24 12.48 9.87
CA LYS A 94 8.27 12.93 10.84
C LYS A 94 9.58 12.14 10.80
N ASN A 95 9.55 10.88 10.33
CA ASN A 95 10.71 10.01 10.25
C ASN A 95 11.26 9.93 8.81
N VAL A 96 10.74 10.70 7.85
CA VAL A 96 11.26 10.67 6.48
C VAL A 96 12.58 11.43 6.46
N ALA A 97 13.65 10.76 6.02
CA ALA A 97 14.96 11.36 5.91
C ALA A 97 14.95 12.52 4.90
N GLN A 98 15.66 13.61 5.22
CA GLN A 98 15.73 14.81 4.37
C GLN A 98 16.22 14.51 2.96
N LYS A 99 17.12 13.52 2.79
CA LYS A 99 17.59 13.04 1.46
C LYS A 99 16.42 12.81 0.50
N TYR A 100 15.36 12.13 0.94
CA TYR A 100 14.24 11.79 0.07
C TYR A 100 13.35 12.99 -0.23
N ILE A 101 13.15 13.87 0.74
CA ILE A 101 12.34 15.08 0.57
C ILE A 101 13.02 16.01 -0.45
N SER A 102 14.34 16.21 -0.34
CA SER A 102 15.09 17.11 -1.23
C SER A 102 15.27 16.56 -2.65
N LEU A 103 15.46 15.23 -2.81
CA LEU A 103 15.72 14.64 -4.13
C LEU A 103 14.43 14.33 -4.91
N TYR A 104 13.37 13.94 -4.22
CA TYR A 104 12.18 13.37 -4.86
C TYR A 104 10.87 14.07 -4.46
N GLU A 105 10.92 15.08 -3.58
CA GLU A 105 9.76 15.86 -3.09
C GLU A 105 8.61 14.96 -2.58
N VAL A 106 8.98 13.83 -1.98
CA VAL A 106 8.02 12.81 -1.55
C VAL A 106 7.36 13.18 -0.23
N THR A 107 6.04 13.03 -0.18
CA THR A 107 5.24 13.29 1.03
C THR A 107 4.85 12.01 1.77
N ASN A 108 4.93 10.87 1.10
CA ASN A 108 4.55 9.54 1.57
C ASN A 108 5.66 8.54 1.22
N LEU A 109 6.14 7.81 2.22
CA LEU A 109 7.14 6.75 2.05
C LEU A 109 6.60 5.45 2.60
N TRP A 110 6.85 4.38 1.87
CA TRP A 110 6.46 3.03 2.22
C TRP A 110 7.69 2.14 2.28
N LYS A 111 7.67 1.22 3.22
CA LYS A 111 8.72 0.23 3.44
C LYS A 111 8.15 -1.17 3.24
N VAL A 112 8.84 -1.98 2.46
CA VAL A 112 8.60 -3.41 2.34
C VAL A 112 9.83 -4.17 2.77
N ASN A 113 9.64 -5.19 3.62
CA ASN A 113 10.71 -6.08 4.02
C ASN A 113 10.97 -7.12 2.92
N LEU A 114 12.23 -7.29 2.58
CA LEU A 114 12.73 -8.31 1.66
C LEU A 114 13.47 -9.41 2.43
N SER A 115 13.84 -10.49 1.74
CA SER A 115 14.70 -11.52 2.30
C SER A 115 16.08 -10.95 2.71
N GLY A 116 16.71 -11.57 3.71
CA GLY A 116 18.06 -11.19 4.11
C GLY A 116 18.17 -9.88 4.89
N ALA A 117 17.10 -9.44 5.54
CA ALA A 117 17.03 -8.13 6.22
C ALA A 117 17.20 -6.92 5.28
N TRP A 118 16.92 -7.09 3.99
CA TRP A 118 16.83 -5.98 3.03
C TRP A 118 15.48 -5.29 3.14
N ARG A 119 15.46 -4.00 2.79
CA ARG A 119 14.26 -3.15 2.79
C ARG A 119 14.19 -2.46 1.44
N MET A 120 13.01 -2.56 0.82
CA MET A 120 12.66 -1.77 -0.34
C MET A 120 11.85 -0.57 0.11
N ILE A 121 12.28 0.61 -0.31
CA ILE A 121 11.60 1.88 -0.03
C ILE A 121 10.98 2.37 -1.32
N TYR A 122 9.70 2.67 -1.26
CA TYR A 122 8.98 3.20 -2.41
C TYR A 122 8.01 4.30 -2.00
N THR A 123 7.58 5.08 -2.98
CA THR A 123 6.53 6.08 -2.84
C THR A 123 5.40 5.79 -3.84
N ILE A 124 4.20 6.22 -3.48
CA ILE A 124 3.00 6.03 -4.29
C ILE A 124 2.57 7.40 -4.80
N LYS A 125 2.52 7.56 -6.11
CA LYS A 125 2.03 8.77 -6.78
C LYS A 125 0.76 8.44 -7.53
N GLN A 126 -0.30 9.17 -7.22
CA GLN A 126 -1.55 9.11 -7.95
C GLN A 126 -1.63 10.39 -8.81
N PRO A 127 -1.71 10.28 -10.14
CA PRO A 127 -1.98 11.43 -10.98
C PRO A 127 -3.38 11.95 -10.63
N GLN A 128 -3.56 13.26 -10.72
CA GLN A 128 -4.87 13.86 -10.44
C GLN A 128 -5.89 13.34 -11.46
N ARG A 129 -7.11 13.11 -10.97
CA ARG A 129 -8.25 12.69 -11.77
C ARG A 129 -8.65 13.84 -12.68
N GLU A 130 -8.86 13.57 -13.95
CA GLU A 130 -9.75 14.42 -14.74
C GLU A 130 -11.16 13.81 -14.61
N ASP A 131 -12.19 14.63 -14.49
CA ASP A 131 -13.52 14.20 -14.00
C ASP A 131 -14.36 13.47 -15.06
N THR A 132 -13.76 12.68 -15.97
CA THR A 132 -14.49 12.19 -17.15
C THR A 132 -14.41 10.67 -17.33
N GLU A 133 -15.43 10.02 -16.78
CA GLU A 133 -15.93 8.69 -17.17
C GLU A 133 -14.98 7.49 -17.00
N VAL A 134 -15.29 6.64 -16.00
CA VAL A 134 -14.76 5.27 -15.83
C VAL A 134 -13.25 5.19 -16.07
N GLU A 135 -12.51 6.13 -15.48
CA GLU A 135 -11.08 6.26 -15.73
C GLU A 135 -10.31 5.20 -14.96
N ILE A 136 -9.50 4.45 -15.70
CA ILE A 136 -8.52 3.51 -15.17
C ILE A 136 -7.60 4.28 -14.21
N LEU A 137 -7.70 4.01 -12.91
CA LEU A 137 -6.82 4.62 -11.91
C LEU A 137 -5.38 4.15 -12.19
N SER A 138 -4.59 5.04 -12.76
CA SER A 138 -3.17 4.81 -13.01
C SER A 138 -2.37 5.14 -11.76
N ILE A 139 -1.83 4.13 -11.08
CA ILE A 139 -1.03 4.32 -9.87
C ILE A 139 0.43 4.13 -10.22
N TRP A 140 1.26 5.12 -9.91
CA TRP A 140 2.70 5.06 -10.12
C TRP A 140 3.39 4.73 -8.80
N LEU A 141 4.19 3.66 -8.79
CA LEU A 141 5.08 3.34 -7.68
C LEU A 141 6.50 3.65 -8.10
N ASP A 142 7.10 4.61 -7.42
CA ASP A 142 8.50 4.94 -7.59
C ASP A 142 9.29 4.23 -6.49
N VAL A 143 10.06 3.22 -6.86
CA VAL A 143 11.02 2.56 -5.97
C VAL A 143 12.27 3.45 -5.91
N LEU A 144 12.55 3.95 -4.72
CA LEU A 144 13.62 4.93 -4.49
C LEU A 144 14.94 4.23 -4.17
N ASP A 145 14.88 3.27 -3.23
CA ASP A 145 16.07 2.61 -2.69
C ASP A 145 15.78 1.14 -2.34
N ILE A 146 16.78 0.29 -2.56
CA ILE A 146 16.82 -1.11 -2.12
C ILE A 146 18.10 -1.27 -1.31
N ILE A 147 17.96 -1.30 0.02
CA ILE A 147 19.09 -1.20 0.94
C ILE A 147 19.01 -2.26 2.03
N ASP A 148 20.14 -2.56 2.66
CA ASP A 148 20.19 -3.45 3.80
C ASP A 148 19.67 -2.77 5.08
N HIS A 149 19.65 -3.53 6.19
CA HIS A 149 19.22 -2.99 7.47
C HIS A 149 20.17 -1.94 8.05
N GLU A 150 21.47 -2.02 7.77
CA GLU A 150 22.46 -1.12 8.37
C GLU A 150 22.42 0.26 7.72
N GLU A 151 22.37 0.29 6.39
CA GLU A 151 22.18 1.52 5.62
C GLU A 151 20.82 2.15 5.91
N TYR A 152 19.78 1.33 6.04
CA TYR A 152 18.47 1.81 6.46
C TYR A 152 18.54 2.50 7.82
N ASP A 153 19.12 1.84 8.83
CA ASP A 153 19.21 2.43 10.17
C ASP A 153 20.04 3.72 10.18
N LYS A 154 21.09 3.81 9.35
CA LYS A 154 21.89 5.04 9.16
C LYS A 154 21.08 6.17 8.55
N ILE A 155 20.34 5.91 7.46
CA ILE A 155 19.56 6.93 6.75
C ILE A 155 18.43 7.47 7.63
N PHE A 156 17.77 6.59 8.39
CA PHE A 156 16.64 6.95 9.25
C PHE A 156 17.04 7.31 10.69
N GLY A 157 18.33 7.26 11.02
CA GLY A 157 18.85 7.65 12.34
C GLY A 157 18.42 6.73 13.48
N TYR A 158 18.11 5.46 13.20
CA TYR A 158 17.76 4.49 14.24
C TYR A 158 19.01 4.07 15.02
N ARG A 159 18.93 4.10 16.35
CA ARG A 159 20.00 3.61 17.23
C ARG A 159 19.84 2.11 17.43
N LYS A 160 20.90 1.34 17.22
CA LYS A 160 20.98 -0.07 17.65
C LYS A 160 20.82 -0.07 19.19
N ARG A 161 19.82 -0.79 19.70
CA ARG A 161 19.55 -0.90 21.14
C ARG A 161 20.12 -2.21 21.67
#